data_AF-A0A7X2PLK4-F1
#
_entry.id   AF-A0A7X2PLK4-F1
#
_cell.length_a   1.000
_cell.length_b   1.000
_cell.length_c   1.000
_cell.angle_alpha   90.00
_cell.angle_beta   90.00
_cell.angle_gamma   90.00
#
_symmetry.space_group_name_H-M   'P 1'
#
loop_
_entity.id
_entity.type
_entity.pdbx_description
1 polymer ?
#
loop_
_entity_poly.entity_id
_entity_poly.type
_entity_poly.pdbx_seq_one_letter_code
_entity_poly.pdbx_strand_id
1 'polypeptide(L)'
;MFGKLTEGRRAEEWFQTGTDCPRMERRRAAVTKKCQCGGKLTVAAAVFFALAAAAWGHDTPTTKLTWTREISRMVTLRCVGCHQPGGVAPFSLRTYAEARPWAVAIKEEVLRRRMPPWPTAKGFGEFSNDISLPQEEINRLAEWAEGGAPEGELQYLQPVLSVPVWRAAGRPTGRSVRLEGRVGEAMTVLAVRGKGKGKAWAELGDGSVVPLAWLTGEGKAQWMIYREAVRLPAGSLVRGIGLDAMIR
;
A
#
# COMPACT_ATOMS: atom_id res chain seq x y z
N MET A 1 55.33 -17.31 -14.09
CA MET A 1 56.05 -17.56 -12.82
C MET A 1 54.98 -17.60 -11.73
N PHE A 2 54.81 -18.77 -11.08
CA PHE A 2 54.11 -19.10 -9.81
C PHE A 2 52.92 -18.21 -9.35
N GLY A 3 51.74 -18.70 -8.94
CA GLY A 3 51.28 -20.03 -8.55
C GLY A 3 49.80 -19.97 -8.14
N LYS A 4 49.19 -21.14 -7.96
CA LYS A 4 47.82 -21.34 -7.44
C LYS A 4 47.70 -20.78 -6.01
N LEU A 5 46.50 -20.37 -5.59
CA LEU A 5 45.91 -20.67 -4.28
C LEU A 5 44.43 -20.27 -4.25
N THR A 6 43.58 -21.30 -4.27
CA THR A 6 42.18 -21.27 -3.84
C THR A 6 42.14 -21.37 -2.32
N GLU A 7 41.34 -20.55 -1.63
CA GLU A 7 41.00 -20.82 -0.25
C GLU A 7 39.54 -20.46 0.04
N GLY A 8 38.70 -21.48 0.00
CA GLY A 8 37.47 -21.55 0.78
C GLY A 8 37.74 -22.31 2.07
N ARG A 9 37.21 -21.81 3.18
CA ARG A 9 37.04 -22.47 4.49
C ARG A 9 35.78 -21.84 5.10
N ARG A 10 34.88 -22.54 5.80
CA ARG A 10 34.82 -23.92 6.31
C ARG A 10 33.36 -24.14 6.74
N ALA A 11 32.78 -25.28 6.42
CA ALA A 11 31.61 -25.83 7.10
C ALA A 11 32.06 -27.18 7.66
N GLU A 12 32.38 -27.25 8.96
CA GLU A 12 32.67 -28.51 9.68
C GLU A 12 33.19 -28.20 11.09
N GLU A 13 32.28 -27.88 12.00
CA GLU A 13 32.37 -28.16 13.44
C GLU A 13 30.87 -28.26 13.81
N TRP A 14 30.28 -29.31 14.37
CA TRP A 14 30.52 -29.94 15.66
C TRP A 14 29.68 -31.24 15.68
N PHE A 15 30.30 -32.40 15.47
CA PHE A 15 29.70 -33.70 15.77
C PHE A 15 30.78 -34.59 16.36
N GLN A 16 30.73 -34.80 17.68
CA GLN A 16 31.12 -36.02 18.39
C GLN A 16 31.19 -35.74 19.89
N THR A 17 30.28 -36.36 20.65
CA THR A 17 30.60 -37.10 21.90
C THR A 17 29.41 -38.00 22.26
N GLY A 18 29.70 -39.23 22.69
CA GLY A 18 28.77 -40.01 23.51
C GLY A 18 28.36 -41.40 23.02
N THR A 19 29.32 -42.31 22.86
CA THR A 19 29.13 -43.77 23.03
C THR A 19 28.95 -44.10 24.52
N ASP A 20 27.86 -44.77 24.93
CA ASP A 20 27.86 -46.18 25.38
C ASP A 20 26.53 -46.68 25.99
N CYS A 21 26.34 -48.02 25.90
CA CYS A 21 25.46 -48.91 26.69
C CYS A 21 23.97 -49.11 26.26
N PRO A 22 23.37 -50.32 26.42
CA PRO A 22 23.80 -51.62 25.93
C PRO A 22 22.75 -52.29 25.01
N ARG A 23 23.23 -53.28 24.26
CA ARG A 23 22.49 -54.23 23.43
C ARG A 23 21.42 -54.98 24.24
N MET A 24 20.15 -54.65 24.08
CA MET A 24 19.04 -55.45 24.61
C MET A 24 18.54 -56.49 23.60
N GLU A 25 18.50 -57.71 24.10
CA GLU A 25 18.32 -58.97 23.43
C GLU A 25 16.86 -59.18 22.97
N ARG A 26 16.71 -59.76 21.78
CA ARG A 26 15.40 -60.17 21.27
C ARG A 26 14.81 -61.25 22.18
N ARG A 27 13.69 -60.95 22.84
CA ARG A 27 12.75 -61.98 23.31
C ARG A 27 11.44 -61.85 22.54
N ARG A 28 11.22 -62.79 21.63
CA ARG A 28 9.91 -63.10 21.06
C ARG A 28 9.03 -63.62 22.20
N ALA A 29 7.95 -62.90 22.50
CA ALA A 29 6.81 -63.43 23.22
C ALA A 29 5.58 -63.24 22.33
N ALA A 30 5.06 -64.36 21.82
CA ALA A 30 3.79 -64.41 21.16
C ALA A 30 2.69 -64.04 22.17
N VAL A 31 1.90 -63.02 21.87
CA VAL A 31 0.61 -62.79 22.53
C VAL A 31 -0.46 -62.75 21.44
N THR A 32 -0.96 -63.94 21.13
CA THR A 32 -2.23 -64.13 20.46
C THR A 32 -3.34 -63.94 21.48
N LYS A 33 -4.00 -62.78 21.47
CA LYS A 33 -5.38 -62.66 21.98
C LYS A 33 -6.21 -61.80 21.04
N LYS A 34 -6.98 -62.48 20.17
CA LYS A 34 -8.15 -61.92 19.50
C LYS A 34 -9.13 -61.45 20.58
N CYS A 35 -9.24 -60.14 20.77
CA CYS A 35 -10.44 -59.55 21.35
C CYS A 35 -11.37 -59.18 20.20
N GLN A 36 -12.26 -60.12 19.87
CA GLN A 36 -13.46 -59.88 19.08
C GLN A 36 -14.46 -59.16 19.99
N CYS A 37 -14.52 -57.83 19.90
CA CYS A 37 -15.62 -57.03 20.45
C CYS A 37 -16.06 -56.01 19.40
N GLY A 38 -17.22 -56.28 18.79
CA GLY A 38 -18.17 -55.28 18.31
C GLY A 38 -17.63 -54.17 17.41
N GLY A 39 -17.38 -54.49 16.14
CA GLY A 39 -17.38 -53.49 15.08
C GLY A 39 -18.78 -52.90 14.95
N LYS A 40 -18.95 -51.65 15.41
CA LYS A 40 -20.01 -50.69 15.01
C LYS A 40 -19.85 -49.28 15.62
N LEU A 41 -18.81 -49.01 16.43
CA LEU A 41 -18.61 -47.69 17.05
C LEU A 41 -17.52 -46.82 16.40
N THR A 42 -16.87 -47.24 15.33
CA THR A 42 -15.66 -46.57 14.81
C THR A 42 -15.90 -45.62 13.63
N VAL A 43 -16.98 -45.79 12.85
CA VAL A 43 -17.24 -44.92 11.68
C VAL A 43 -17.91 -43.61 12.08
N ALA A 44 -18.89 -43.65 13.00
CA ALA A 44 -19.61 -42.46 13.43
C ALA A 44 -18.71 -41.46 14.19
N ALA A 45 -17.80 -41.95 15.04
CA ALA A 45 -16.85 -41.11 15.78
C ALA A 45 -15.81 -40.45 14.87
N ALA A 46 -15.32 -41.15 13.83
CA ALA A 46 -14.38 -40.61 12.85
C ALA A 46 -15.02 -39.52 11.95
N VAL A 47 -16.29 -39.69 11.58
CA VAL A 47 -17.05 -38.68 10.83
C VAL A 47 -17.34 -37.45 11.69
N PHE A 48 -17.63 -37.61 12.99
CA PHE A 48 -17.85 -36.49 13.92
C PHE A 48 -16.56 -35.68 14.18
N PHE A 49 -15.41 -36.35 14.29
CA PHE A 49 -14.11 -35.68 14.44
C PHE A 49 -13.66 -34.95 13.16
N ALA A 50 -13.95 -35.50 11.98
CA ALA A 50 -13.67 -34.86 10.70
C ALA A 50 -14.55 -33.63 10.45
N LEU A 51 -15.82 -33.65 10.88
CA LEU A 51 -16.71 -32.48 10.80
C LEU A 51 -16.34 -31.37 11.81
N ALA A 52 -15.81 -31.72 12.98
CA ALA A 52 -15.37 -30.74 13.97
C ALA A 52 -14.10 -29.98 13.53
N ALA A 53 -13.15 -30.64 12.87
CA ALA A 53 -11.92 -30.00 12.37
C ALA A 53 -12.19 -28.99 11.23
N ALA A 54 -13.26 -29.17 10.45
CA ALA A 54 -13.65 -28.24 9.40
C ALA A 54 -14.30 -26.93 9.92
N ALA A 55 -14.72 -26.89 11.19
CA ALA A 55 -15.42 -25.74 11.78
C ALA A 55 -14.51 -24.71 12.46
N TRP A 56 -13.20 -24.95 12.53
CA TRP A 56 -12.24 -24.14 13.30
C TRP A 56 -11.10 -23.63 12.42
N GLY A 57 -11.47 -23.02 11.29
CA GLY A 57 -10.54 -22.36 10.35
C GLY A 57 -10.82 -20.87 10.21
N HIS A 58 -11.36 -20.22 11.24
CA HIS A 58 -11.47 -18.76 11.24
C HIS A 58 -10.14 -18.19 11.73
N ASP A 59 -9.36 -17.61 10.82
CA ASP A 59 -8.20 -16.80 11.17
C ASP A 59 -8.65 -15.75 12.19
N THR A 60 -8.19 -15.89 13.43
CA THR A 60 -8.45 -14.91 14.47
C THR A 60 -7.77 -13.62 14.07
N PRO A 61 -8.49 -12.49 13.98
CA PRO A 61 -7.87 -11.22 13.64
C PRO A 61 -6.74 -10.89 14.61
N THR A 62 -5.55 -10.62 14.08
CA THR A 62 -4.37 -10.28 14.90
C THR A 62 -4.16 -8.77 15.03
N THR A 63 -5.05 -7.96 14.44
CA THR A 63 -5.07 -6.49 14.50
C THR A 63 -6.32 -5.98 15.20
N LYS A 64 -6.22 -4.76 15.75
CA LYS A 64 -7.38 -4.00 16.26
C LYS A 64 -8.05 -3.13 15.20
N LEU A 65 -7.41 -2.96 14.04
CA LEU A 65 -7.95 -2.17 12.93
C LEU A 65 -9.07 -2.94 12.25
N THR A 66 -10.20 -2.28 12.02
CA THR A 66 -11.37 -2.92 11.40
C THR A 66 -11.88 -2.10 10.23
N TRP A 67 -12.59 -2.76 9.32
CA TRP A 67 -13.24 -2.09 8.20
C TRP A 67 -14.18 -0.98 8.67
N THR A 68 -15.06 -1.32 9.61
CA THR A 68 -16.14 -0.42 10.04
C THR A 68 -15.60 0.81 10.76
N ARG A 69 -14.54 0.69 11.56
CA ARG A 69 -14.00 1.82 12.34
C ARG A 69 -13.01 2.70 11.57
N GLU A 70 -12.00 2.13 10.94
CA GLU A 70 -10.88 2.91 10.37
C GLU A 70 -10.75 2.83 8.85
N ILE A 71 -10.82 1.61 8.29
CA ILE A 71 -10.38 1.35 6.91
C ILE A 71 -11.37 1.89 5.88
N SER A 72 -12.67 1.71 6.12
CA SER A 72 -13.73 2.17 5.21
C SER A 72 -13.59 3.66 4.88
N ARG A 73 -13.29 4.51 5.87
CA ARG A 73 -13.08 5.96 5.66
C ARG A 73 -11.88 6.26 4.78
N MET A 74 -10.74 5.58 5.00
CA MET A 74 -9.54 5.75 4.19
C MET A 74 -9.78 5.28 2.76
N VAL A 75 -10.31 4.07 2.58
CA VAL A 75 -10.63 3.50 1.26
C VAL A 75 -11.62 4.39 0.52
N THR A 76 -12.59 4.96 1.21
CA THR A 76 -13.56 5.86 0.58
C THR A 76 -12.93 7.16 0.11
N LEU A 77 -12.12 7.81 0.96
CA LEU A 77 -11.49 9.08 0.62
C LEU A 77 -10.43 8.95 -0.49
N ARG A 78 -9.71 7.81 -0.50
CA ARG A 78 -8.49 7.63 -1.31
C ARG A 78 -8.71 6.76 -2.55
N CYS A 79 -9.59 5.76 -2.48
CA CYS A 79 -9.68 4.70 -3.47
C CYS A 79 -11.02 4.69 -4.22
N VAL A 80 -12.15 4.84 -3.52
CA VAL A 80 -13.51 4.69 -4.10
C VAL A 80 -13.77 5.68 -5.24
N GLY A 81 -13.12 6.85 -5.25
CA GLY A 81 -13.20 7.76 -6.38
C GLY A 81 -12.83 7.08 -7.71
N CYS A 82 -11.88 6.16 -7.76
CA CYS A 82 -11.58 5.37 -8.97
C CYS A 82 -12.20 3.97 -8.92
N HIS A 83 -12.22 3.35 -7.74
CA HIS A 83 -12.69 1.98 -7.48
C HIS A 83 -14.15 1.97 -6.99
N GLN A 84 -15.07 2.28 -7.89
CA GLN A 84 -16.51 2.23 -7.66
C GLN A 84 -17.20 1.63 -8.89
N PRO A 85 -18.46 1.16 -8.76
CA PRO A 85 -19.22 0.68 -9.91
C PRO A 85 -19.28 1.74 -11.03
N GLY A 86 -18.92 1.37 -12.26
CA GLY A 86 -18.83 2.29 -13.39
C GLY A 86 -17.66 3.28 -13.34
N GLY A 87 -16.76 3.15 -12.37
CA GLY A 87 -15.53 3.93 -12.26
C GLY A 87 -14.46 3.53 -13.28
N VAL A 88 -13.31 4.20 -13.22
CA VAL A 88 -12.19 3.95 -14.14
C VAL A 88 -11.35 2.72 -13.76
N ALA A 89 -11.47 2.24 -12.53
CA ALA A 89 -10.79 1.03 -12.07
C ALA A 89 -11.67 -0.21 -12.32
N PRO A 90 -11.08 -1.40 -12.55
CA PRO A 90 -11.82 -2.58 -12.99
C PRO A 90 -12.67 -3.26 -11.90
N PHE A 91 -12.60 -2.80 -10.65
CA PHE A 91 -13.37 -3.35 -9.53
C PHE A 91 -13.76 -2.25 -8.53
N SER A 92 -14.78 -2.56 -7.74
CA SER A 92 -15.30 -1.71 -6.68
C SER A 92 -14.59 -1.97 -5.35
N LEU A 93 -14.45 -0.94 -4.52
CA LEU A 93 -13.98 -1.00 -3.13
C LEU A 93 -14.97 -0.32 -2.18
N ARG A 94 -16.23 -0.18 -2.59
CA ARG A 94 -17.22 0.64 -1.89
C ARG A 94 -17.73 -0.02 -0.61
N THR A 95 -17.79 -1.34 -0.58
CA THR A 95 -18.24 -2.13 0.58
C THR A 95 -17.15 -3.06 1.08
N TYR A 96 -17.31 -3.56 2.30
CA TYR A 96 -16.38 -4.55 2.86
C TYR A 96 -16.30 -5.82 2.01
N ALA A 97 -17.45 -6.36 1.59
CA ALA A 97 -17.52 -7.57 0.77
C ALA A 97 -16.77 -7.40 -0.57
N GLU A 98 -16.80 -6.21 -1.15
CA GLU A 98 -16.04 -5.89 -2.37
C GLU A 98 -14.55 -5.67 -2.08
N ALA A 99 -14.18 -5.07 -0.94
CA ALA A 99 -12.79 -4.73 -0.62
C ALA A 99 -11.97 -5.89 -0.03
N ARG A 100 -12.59 -6.75 0.78
CA ARG A 100 -11.94 -7.86 1.51
C ARG A 100 -11.12 -8.79 0.60
N PRO A 101 -11.61 -9.21 -0.58
CA PRO A 101 -10.82 -10.05 -1.50
C PRO A 101 -9.53 -9.39 -2.00
N TRP A 102 -9.48 -8.05 -1.99
CA TRP A 102 -8.32 -7.27 -2.47
C TRP A 102 -7.38 -6.84 -1.35
N ALA A 103 -7.59 -7.23 -0.09
CA ALA A 103 -6.81 -6.72 1.03
C ALA A 103 -5.29 -6.89 0.84
N VAL A 104 -4.84 -8.06 0.37
CA VAL A 104 -3.42 -8.33 0.08
C VAL A 104 -2.90 -7.45 -1.05
N ALA A 105 -3.65 -7.33 -2.14
CA ALA A 105 -3.29 -6.47 -3.27
C ALA A 105 -3.23 -4.99 -2.87
N ILE A 106 -4.22 -4.52 -2.08
CA ILE A 106 -4.23 -3.17 -1.52
C ILE A 106 -2.94 -2.93 -0.75
N LYS A 107 -2.55 -3.83 0.18
CA LYS A 107 -1.29 -3.73 0.93
C LYS A 107 -0.09 -3.59 -0.01
N GLU A 108 0.06 -4.47 -0.99
CA GLU A 108 1.19 -4.44 -1.91
C GLU A 108 1.26 -3.14 -2.71
N GLU A 109 0.13 -2.67 -3.22
CA GLU A 109 0.05 -1.46 -4.04
C GLU A 109 0.33 -0.18 -3.25
N VAL A 110 -0.15 -0.10 -1.99
CA VAL A 110 0.11 1.07 -1.13
C VAL A 110 1.52 1.08 -0.58
N LEU A 111 2.10 -0.08 -0.24
CA LEU A 111 3.50 -0.18 0.20
C LEU A 111 4.47 0.21 -0.91
N ARG A 112 4.16 -0.15 -2.15
CA ARG A 112 4.92 0.26 -3.34
C ARG A 112 4.58 1.66 -3.84
N ARG A 113 3.66 2.38 -3.16
CA ARG A 113 3.21 3.74 -3.50
C ARG A 113 2.65 3.91 -4.92
N ARG A 114 2.21 2.82 -5.55
CA ARG A 114 1.54 2.85 -6.86
C ARG A 114 0.09 3.28 -6.75
N MET A 115 -0.52 3.03 -5.60
CA MET A 115 -1.89 3.42 -5.29
C MET A 115 -1.96 4.33 -4.06
N PRO A 116 -2.81 5.38 -4.09
CA PRO A 116 -3.47 5.93 -5.28
C PRO A 116 -2.45 6.55 -6.25
N PRO A 117 -2.71 6.54 -7.57
CA PRO A 117 -1.75 7.05 -8.55
C PRO A 117 -1.66 8.57 -8.43
N TRP A 118 -0.53 9.06 -7.93
CA TRP A 118 -0.25 10.49 -7.78
C TRP A 118 1.11 10.84 -8.43
N PRO A 119 1.17 11.84 -9.32
CA PRO A 119 2.35 12.07 -10.14
C PRO A 119 3.50 12.76 -9.40
N THR A 120 3.29 13.26 -8.18
CA THR A 120 4.34 13.98 -7.43
C THR A 120 4.84 13.23 -6.21
N ALA A 121 6.10 13.48 -5.86
CA ALA A 121 6.62 13.15 -4.55
C ALA A 121 6.01 14.08 -3.49
N LYS A 122 5.89 13.59 -2.25
CA LYS A 122 5.53 14.41 -1.09
C LYS A 122 6.64 15.40 -0.74
N GLY A 123 6.25 16.51 -0.12
CA GLY A 123 7.19 17.54 0.37
C GLY A 123 7.72 18.48 -0.70
N PHE A 124 7.12 18.47 -1.90
CA PHE A 124 7.56 19.32 -3.02
C PHE A 124 6.34 19.97 -3.68
N GLY A 125 5.96 21.14 -3.16
CA GLY A 125 4.68 21.79 -3.43
C GLY A 125 3.55 21.23 -2.55
N GLU A 126 2.54 22.05 -2.27
CA GLU A 126 1.35 21.65 -1.53
C GLU A 126 0.12 21.70 -2.43
N PHE A 127 -0.50 20.55 -2.67
CA PHE A 127 -1.64 20.44 -3.57
C PHE A 127 -2.93 20.12 -2.81
N SER A 128 -4.02 20.81 -3.17
CA SER A 128 -5.34 20.61 -2.58
C SER A 128 -6.00 19.31 -3.04
N ASN A 129 -5.63 18.83 -4.22
CA ASN A 129 -6.12 17.58 -4.81
C ASN A 129 -5.15 16.39 -4.66
N ASP A 130 -4.16 16.48 -3.76
CA ASP A 130 -3.26 15.37 -3.45
C ASP A 130 -4.01 14.21 -2.79
N ILE A 131 -4.06 13.08 -3.51
CA ILE A 131 -4.70 11.84 -3.06
C ILE A 131 -3.73 10.84 -2.43
N SER A 132 -2.43 11.15 -2.40
CA SER A 132 -1.40 10.26 -1.87
C SER A 132 -1.64 9.93 -0.40
N LEU A 133 -1.26 8.71 -0.03
CA LEU A 133 -1.39 8.22 1.35
C LEU A 133 -0.21 8.74 2.19
N PRO A 134 -0.44 9.33 3.37
CA PRO A 134 0.59 9.48 4.40
C PRO A 134 1.02 8.11 4.93
N GLN A 135 2.22 8.05 5.52
CA GLN A 135 2.81 6.78 5.92
C GLN A 135 1.97 6.06 6.97
N GLU A 136 1.29 6.80 7.84
CA GLU A 136 0.39 6.30 8.85
C GLU A 136 -0.84 5.61 8.24
N GLU A 137 -1.42 6.15 7.16
CA GLU A 137 -2.53 5.51 6.44
C GLU A 137 -2.05 4.24 5.72
N ILE A 138 -0.86 4.26 5.11
CA ILE A 138 -0.23 3.07 4.49
C ILE A 138 -0.07 1.97 5.53
N ASN A 139 0.49 2.29 6.71
CA ASN A 139 0.73 1.33 7.77
C ASN A 139 -0.58 0.71 8.28
N ARG A 140 -1.63 1.51 8.44
CA ARG A 140 -2.95 1.01 8.86
C ARG A 140 -3.58 0.07 7.84
N LEU A 141 -3.49 0.39 6.55
CA LEU A 141 -3.98 -0.49 5.49
C LEU A 141 -3.20 -1.81 5.44
N ALA A 142 -1.87 -1.73 5.60
CA ALA A 142 -1.00 -2.90 5.64
C ALA A 142 -1.29 -3.80 6.84
N GLU A 143 -1.37 -3.22 8.05
CA GLU A 143 -1.66 -3.93 9.29
C GLU A 143 -3.05 -4.57 9.25
N TRP A 144 -4.06 -3.87 8.72
CA TRP A 144 -5.38 -4.46 8.53
C TRP A 144 -5.34 -5.67 7.60
N ALA A 145 -4.67 -5.55 6.46
CA ALA A 145 -4.56 -6.66 5.51
C ALA A 145 -3.76 -7.85 6.09
N GLU A 146 -2.67 -7.59 6.82
CA GLU A 146 -1.87 -8.62 7.49
C GLU A 146 -2.62 -9.29 8.65
N GLY A 147 -3.44 -8.52 9.36
CA GLY A 147 -4.22 -9.00 10.49
C GLY A 147 -5.50 -9.75 10.11
N GLY A 148 -5.59 -10.24 8.87
CA GLY A 148 -6.74 -11.01 8.38
C GLY A 148 -7.94 -10.15 7.99
N ALA A 149 -7.73 -8.85 7.75
CA ALA A 149 -8.71 -7.90 7.20
C ALA A 149 -10.10 -7.93 7.88
N PRO A 150 -10.20 -7.84 9.21
CA PRO A 150 -11.47 -7.97 9.92
C PRO A 150 -12.48 -6.87 9.54
N GLU A 151 -13.76 -7.25 9.47
CA GLU A 151 -14.85 -6.31 9.19
C GLU A 151 -15.09 -5.37 10.38
N GLY A 152 -15.18 -5.92 11.58
CA GLY A 152 -15.60 -5.19 12.78
C GLY A 152 -17.12 -5.11 12.90
N GLU A 153 -17.58 -4.41 13.94
CA GLU A 153 -19.02 -4.29 14.22
C GLU A 153 -19.67 -3.20 13.37
N LEU A 154 -20.85 -3.49 12.82
CA LEU A 154 -21.58 -2.59 11.92
C LEU A 154 -21.97 -1.26 12.57
N GLN A 155 -22.16 -1.22 13.89
CA GLN A 155 -22.50 0.02 14.61
C GLN A 155 -21.42 1.11 14.51
N TYR A 156 -20.18 0.72 14.21
CA TYR A 156 -19.09 1.67 14.01
C TYR A 156 -18.95 2.11 12.56
N LEU A 157 -19.69 1.50 11.62
CA LEU A 157 -19.64 1.85 10.21
C LEU A 157 -20.22 3.26 10.04
N GLN A 158 -19.35 4.20 9.73
CA GLN A 158 -19.75 5.57 9.47
C GLN A 158 -20.36 5.69 8.06
N PRO A 159 -21.51 6.36 7.89
CA PRO A 159 -22.02 6.67 6.57
C PRO A 159 -21.03 7.56 5.82
N VAL A 160 -20.75 7.21 4.57
CA VAL A 160 -19.87 8.00 3.70
C VAL A 160 -20.61 9.28 3.29
N LEU A 161 -20.31 10.40 3.95
CA LEU A 161 -21.02 11.66 3.75
C LEU A 161 -20.46 12.58 2.66
N SER A 162 -19.41 12.22 1.90
CA SER A 162 -18.83 13.18 0.96
C SER A 162 -18.21 12.60 -0.30
N VAL A 163 -18.39 13.36 -1.40
CA VAL A 163 -17.53 13.29 -2.59
C VAL A 163 -16.08 13.52 -2.13
N PRO A 164 -15.11 12.68 -2.51
CA PRO A 164 -13.72 12.90 -2.13
C PRO A 164 -13.27 14.32 -2.49
N VAL A 165 -12.63 15.04 -1.56
CA VAL A 165 -12.24 16.46 -1.73
C VAL A 165 -11.46 16.70 -3.03
N TRP A 166 -10.61 15.76 -3.41
CA TRP A 166 -9.83 15.83 -4.64
C TRP A 166 -10.67 15.74 -5.92
N ARG A 167 -11.86 15.11 -5.89
CA ARG A 167 -12.82 15.13 -6.99
C ARG A 167 -13.57 16.46 -7.07
N ALA A 168 -13.77 17.13 -5.93
CA ALA A 168 -14.42 18.44 -5.87
C ALA A 168 -13.51 19.58 -6.37
N ALA A 169 -12.19 19.37 -6.41
CA ALA A 169 -11.22 20.42 -6.77
C ALA A 169 -11.35 20.95 -8.22
N GLY A 170 -12.13 20.29 -9.09
CA GLY A 170 -12.43 20.76 -10.45
C GLY A 170 -11.20 20.88 -11.35
N ARG A 171 -11.40 21.34 -12.60
CA ARG A 171 -10.28 21.75 -13.45
C ARG A 171 -10.00 23.23 -13.17
N PRO A 172 -8.74 23.62 -12.92
CA PRO A 172 -8.42 25.03 -12.71
C PRO A 172 -8.73 25.82 -13.99
N THR A 173 -9.34 26.99 -13.84
CA THR A 173 -9.67 27.92 -14.93
C THR A 173 -8.67 29.06 -14.96
N GLY A 174 -8.18 29.44 -16.14
CA GLY A 174 -7.22 30.52 -16.29
C GLY A 174 -6.50 30.47 -17.64
N ARG A 175 -5.44 31.27 -17.77
CA ARG A 175 -4.54 31.23 -18.93
C ARG A 175 -3.51 30.14 -18.71
N SER A 176 -3.29 29.27 -19.69
CA SER A 176 -2.23 28.26 -19.62
C SER A 176 -0.93 28.83 -20.16
N VAL A 177 0.17 28.65 -19.41
CA VAL A 177 1.53 29.05 -19.81
C VAL A 177 2.50 27.90 -19.59
N ARG A 178 3.65 27.93 -20.28
CA ARG A 178 4.76 27.03 -20.03
C ARG A 178 5.71 27.67 -19.02
N LEU A 179 5.97 27.01 -17.89
CA LEU A 179 6.94 27.46 -16.90
C LEU A 179 8.32 26.87 -17.19
N GLU A 180 9.14 27.64 -17.88
CA GLU A 180 10.53 27.34 -18.19
C GLU A 180 11.33 28.65 -18.27
N GLY A 181 12.53 28.67 -17.71
CA GLY A 181 13.42 29.83 -17.82
C GLY A 181 12.96 31.05 -17.02
N ARG A 182 13.29 32.25 -17.50
CA ARG A 182 13.05 33.50 -16.78
C ARG A 182 11.62 33.99 -16.97
N VAL A 183 10.96 34.29 -15.87
CA VAL A 183 9.62 34.89 -15.82
C VAL A 183 9.70 36.36 -16.23
N GLY A 184 9.07 36.75 -17.33
CA GLY A 184 9.08 38.13 -17.83
C GLY A 184 8.12 39.06 -17.09
N GLU A 185 6.92 38.57 -16.77
CA GLU A 185 5.87 39.31 -16.07
C GLU A 185 5.47 38.57 -14.81
N ALA A 186 5.15 39.32 -13.74
CA ALA A 186 4.68 38.71 -12.50
C ALA A 186 3.37 37.93 -12.73
N MET A 187 3.26 36.75 -12.15
CA MET A 187 2.10 35.88 -12.34
C MET A 187 1.74 35.11 -11.06
N THR A 188 0.47 34.72 -10.96
CA THR A 188 0.00 33.82 -9.90
C THR A 188 -0.32 32.45 -10.50
N VAL A 189 0.45 31.43 -10.10
CA VAL A 189 0.30 30.06 -10.54
C VAL A 189 -0.70 29.34 -9.64
N LEU A 190 -1.84 28.96 -10.21
CA LEU A 190 -2.92 28.24 -9.52
C LEU A 190 -2.69 26.72 -9.51
N ALA A 191 -2.15 26.19 -10.60
CA ALA A 191 -1.95 24.77 -10.77
C ALA A 191 -0.83 24.49 -11.76
N VAL A 192 -0.21 23.33 -11.63
CA VAL A 192 0.80 22.84 -12.59
C VAL A 192 0.42 21.47 -13.13
N ARG A 193 0.99 21.11 -14.28
CA ARG A 193 0.89 19.79 -14.91
C ARG A 193 2.19 19.51 -15.64
N GLY A 194 2.69 18.29 -15.55
CA GLY A 194 3.85 17.87 -16.34
C GLY A 194 3.82 16.39 -16.64
N LYS A 195 4.84 15.95 -17.39
CA LYS A 195 5.06 14.55 -17.77
C LYS A 195 6.51 14.17 -17.48
N GLY A 196 6.77 12.87 -17.35
CA GLY A 196 8.11 12.34 -17.08
C GLY A 196 8.50 12.43 -15.61
N LYS A 197 9.80 12.33 -15.35
CA LYS A 197 10.39 12.31 -14.00
C LYS A 197 11.35 13.50 -13.86
N GLY A 198 11.25 14.22 -12.75
CA GLY A 198 12.16 15.33 -12.44
C GLY A 198 11.54 16.39 -11.53
N LYS A 199 12.39 17.32 -11.08
CA LYS A 199 12.00 18.43 -10.22
C LYS A 199 11.88 19.71 -11.03
N ALA A 200 10.99 20.60 -10.62
CA ALA A 200 10.87 21.96 -11.14
C ALA A 200 10.73 22.93 -9.98
N TRP A 201 11.52 24.00 -9.93
CA TRP A 201 11.47 25.00 -8.87
C TRP A 201 11.70 26.39 -9.44
N ALA A 202 11.31 27.42 -8.71
CA ALA A 202 11.61 28.80 -9.07
C ALA A 202 12.60 29.40 -8.06
N GLU A 203 13.65 30.05 -8.57
CA GLU A 203 14.54 30.92 -7.82
C GLU A 203 14.00 32.35 -7.93
N LEU A 204 13.64 32.97 -6.81
CA LEU A 204 13.12 34.34 -6.74
C LEU A 204 14.26 35.35 -6.72
N GLY A 205 13.96 36.63 -6.97
CA GLY A 205 14.97 37.70 -7.03
C GLY A 205 15.68 37.98 -5.70
N ASP A 206 15.07 37.60 -4.58
CA ASP A 206 15.65 37.67 -3.23
C ASP A 206 16.51 36.44 -2.88
N GLY A 207 16.65 35.48 -3.80
CA GLY A 207 17.35 34.22 -3.59
C GLY A 207 16.50 33.11 -2.97
N SER A 208 15.24 33.37 -2.61
CA SER A 208 14.32 32.37 -2.09
C SER A 208 14.00 31.32 -3.16
N VAL A 209 13.83 30.06 -2.75
CA VAL A 209 13.50 28.95 -3.66
C VAL A 209 12.08 28.46 -3.40
N VAL A 210 11.26 28.43 -4.44
CA VAL A 210 9.88 27.96 -4.40
C VAL A 210 9.78 26.60 -5.12
N PRO A 211 9.49 25.49 -4.40
CA PRO A 211 9.29 24.20 -5.04
C PRO A 211 7.97 24.20 -5.83
N LEU A 212 8.05 23.95 -7.15
CA LEU A 212 6.86 23.89 -8.00
C LEU A 212 6.27 22.47 -8.04
N ALA A 213 7.02 21.49 -8.55
CA ALA A 213 6.61 20.08 -8.49
C ALA A 213 7.82 19.14 -8.60
N TRP A 214 7.73 17.96 -7.99
CA TRP A 214 8.65 16.86 -8.22
C TRP A 214 7.89 15.68 -8.79
N LEU A 215 7.98 15.48 -10.11
CA LEU A 215 7.33 14.37 -10.79
C LEU A 215 8.12 13.07 -10.59
N THR A 216 7.41 12.02 -10.17
CA THR A 216 7.99 10.69 -9.93
C THR A 216 8.19 9.90 -11.22
N GLY A 217 7.47 10.26 -12.28
CA GLY A 217 7.33 9.47 -13.51
C GLY A 217 6.25 8.39 -13.40
N GLU A 218 5.61 8.26 -12.23
CA GLU A 218 4.50 7.35 -12.00
C GLU A 218 3.16 8.11 -12.05
N GLY A 219 2.07 7.37 -12.26
CA GLY A 219 0.73 7.96 -12.36
C GLY A 219 0.45 8.68 -13.69
N LYS A 220 -0.81 9.09 -13.87
CA LYS A 220 -1.23 9.83 -15.07
C LYS A 220 -0.92 11.32 -14.91
N ALA A 221 -0.50 11.95 -15.99
CA ALA A 221 -0.35 13.39 -16.04
C ALA A 221 -1.71 14.07 -15.78
N GLN A 222 -1.78 14.85 -14.71
CA GLN A 222 -2.99 15.55 -14.27
C GLN A 222 -2.65 16.93 -13.70
N TRP A 223 -3.64 17.80 -13.61
CA TRP A 223 -3.49 19.10 -12.98
C TRP A 223 -3.35 18.94 -11.48
N MET A 224 -2.30 19.52 -10.93
CA MET A 224 -1.99 19.55 -9.50
C MET A 224 -2.26 20.98 -9.03
N ILE A 225 -3.33 21.15 -8.27
CA ILE A 225 -3.86 22.47 -7.88
C ILE A 225 -3.22 22.82 -6.56
N TYR A 226 -2.51 23.95 -6.49
CA TYR A 226 -1.89 24.34 -5.24
C TYR A 226 -2.94 24.63 -4.18
N ARG A 227 -2.65 24.27 -2.92
CA ARG A 227 -3.46 24.65 -1.76
C ARG A 227 -3.44 26.17 -1.58
N GLU A 228 -2.27 26.76 -1.76
CA GLU A 228 -2.06 28.20 -1.81
C GLU A 228 -1.37 28.54 -3.13
N ALA A 229 -1.95 29.47 -3.90
CA ALA A 229 -1.42 29.81 -5.22
C ALA A 229 0.00 30.38 -5.12
N VAL A 230 0.88 29.91 -5.99
CA VAL A 230 2.30 30.30 -6.00
C VAL A 230 2.47 31.61 -6.75
N ARG A 231 3.02 32.63 -6.10
CA ARG A 231 3.34 33.92 -6.74
C ARG A 231 4.76 33.89 -7.29
N LEU A 232 4.90 34.19 -8.58
CA LEU A 232 6.19 34.33 -9.25
C LEU A 232 6.36 35.78 -9.71
N PRO A 233 7.18 36.58 -9.02
CA PRO A 233 7.56 37.92 -9.48
C PRO A 233 8.27 37.90 -10.84
N ALA A 234 8.21 39.01 -11.55
CA ALA A 234 9.05 39.23 -12.73
C ALA A 234 10.54 39.06 -12.37
N GLY A 235 11.29 38.43 -13.25
CA GLY A 235 12.70 38.09 -13.04
C GLY A 235 12.96 36.75 -12.36
N SER A 236 11.94 36.10 -11.76
CA SER A 236 12.07 34.75 -11.19
C SER A 236 12.58 33.76 -12.24
N LEU A 237 13.42 32.80 -11.82
CA LEU A 237 14.04 31.84 -12.72
C LEU A 237 13.53 30.43 -12.44
N VAL A 238 12.73 29.88 -13.36
CA VAL A 238 12.23 28.51 -13.30
C VAL A 238 13.30 27.55 -13.81
N ARG A 239 13.64 26.57 -12.98
CA ARG A 239 14.68 25.55 -13.17
C ARG A 239 14.07 24.16 -13.21
N GLY A 240 14.81 23.23 -13.81
CA GLY A 240 14.46 21.81 -13.83
C GLY A 240 13.58 21.43 -15.01
N ILE A 241 12.65 20.49 -14.82
CA ILE A 241 11.73 20.07 -15.88
C ILE A 241 10.69 21.16 -16.12
N GLY A 242 10.29 21.35 -17.38
CA GLY A 242 9.24 22.30 -17.67
C GLY A 242 7.86 21.78 -17.30
N LEU A 243 7.01 22.69 -16.83
CA LEU A 243 5.64 22.42 -16.44
C LEU A 243 4.67 23.29 -17.24
N ASP A 244 3.51 22.74 -17.57
CA ASP A 244 2.36 23.56 -17.94
C ASP A 244 1.79 24.14 -16.64
N ALA A 245 1.47 25.42 -16.64
CA ALA A 245 0.88 26.10 -15.51
C ALA A 245 -0.42 26.78 -15.88
N MET A 246 -1.39 26.70 -14.98
CA MET A 246 -2.58 27.54 -15.01
C MET A 246 -2.31 28.78 -14.18
N ILE A 247 -2.41 29.96 -14.81
CA ILE A 247 -2.18 31.23 -14.13
C ILE A 247 -3.44 32.10 -14.14
N ARG A 248 -3.49 32.99 -13.14
CA ARG A 248 -4.42 34.12 -13.06
C ARG A 248 -3.66 35.44 -13.17
#